data_AF-A0A8C6VD80-F1
#
_entry.id   AF-A0A8C6VD80-F1
#
_cell.length_a   1.000
_cell.length_b   1.000
_cell.length_c   1.000
_cell.angle_alpha   90.00
_cell.angle_beta   90.00
_cell.angle_gamma   90.00
#
_symmetry.space_group_name_H-M   'P 1'
#
loop_
_entity.id
_entity.type
_entity.pdbx_description
1 polymer ?
#
loop_
_entity_poly.entity_id
_entity_poly.type
_entity_poly.pdbx_seq_one_letter_code
_entity_poly.pdbx_strand_id
1 'polypeptide(L)' 'MKEDVIEQDTEEWQSNFSFAGLERIGGMDLSYLKEDATRACASLVVLSYPELEVTKINTKDITRNFF' A
#
# COMPACT_ATOMS: atom_id res chain seq x y z
N MET A 1 2.81 -13.71 13.21
CA MET A 1 2.38 -12.98 11.98
C MET A 1 1.06 -13.48 11.46
N LYS A 2 0.88 -14.78 11.15
CA LYS A 2 -0.44 -15.26 10.69
C LYS A 2 -1.52 -15.22 11.79
N GLU A 3 -1.13 -15.52 13.03
CA GLU A 3 -2.04 -15.50 14.19
C GLU A 3 -2.43 -14.08 14.62
N ASP A 4 -1.70 -13.06 14.19
CA ASP A 4 -1.94 -11.66 14.53
C ASP A 4 -2.86 -10.94 13.52
N VAL A 5 -3.39 -11.67 12.54
CA VAL A 5 -4.28 -11.12 11.52
C VAL A 5 -5.67 -10.90 12.12
N ILE A 6 -6.15 -9.67 12.04
CA ILE A 6 -7.53 -9.31 12.37
C ILE A 6 -8.33 -9.30 11.07
N GLU A 7 -9.30 -10.20 10.95
CA GLU A 7 -10.09 -10.39 9.71
C GLU A 7 -11.38 -9.57 9.68
N GLN A 8 -11.62 -8.76 10.71
CA GLN A 8 -12.80 -7.90 10.84
C GLN A 8 -12.43 -6.42 10.77
N ASP A 9 -13.40 -5.59 10.39
CA ASP A 9 -13.25 -4.14 10.41
C ASP A 9 -12.96 -3.62 11.82
N THR A 10 -12.05 -2.65 11.93
CA THR A 10 -11.64 -2.03 13.19
C THR A 10 -11.96 -0.55 13.27
N GLU A 11 -12.20 0.09 12.13
CA GLU A 11 -12.41 1.54 12.01
C GLU A 11 -13.87 1.87 11.64
N GLU A 12 -14.39 2.98 12.16
CA GLU A 12 -15.79 3.39 11.93
C GLU A 12 -16.13 3.57 10.44
N TRP A 13 -15.19 4.12 9.66
CA TRP A 13 -15.37 4.38 8.23
C TRP A 13 -15.58 3.10 7.40
N GLN A 14 -15.13 1.93 7.89
CA GLN A 14 -15.30 0.66 7.17
C GLN A 14 -16.73 0.14 7.20
N SER A 15 -17.46 0.42 8.30
CA SER A 15 -18.85 0.03 8.46
C SER A 15 -19.84 0.92 7.69
N ASN A 16 -19.37 2.06 7.19
CA ASN A 16 -20.18 3.02 6.45
C ASN A 16 -20.17 2.69 4.95
N PHE A 17 -21.35 2.54 4.34
CA PHE A 17 -21.50 2.24 2.92
C PHE A 17 -20.79 3.24 1.99
N SER A 18 -20.72 4.52 2.38
CA SER A 18 -20.03 5.55 1.61
C SER A 18 -18.58 5.78 2.06
N PHE A 19 -18.05 4.96 2.96
CA PHE A 19 -16.74 5.14 3.59
C PHE A 19 -16.53 6.54 4.18
N ALA A 20 -17.59 7.15 4.71
CA ALA A 20 -17.50 8.49 5.27
C ALA A 20 -16.45 8.53 6.40
N GLY A 21 -15.50 9.46 6.30
CA GLY A 21 -14.34 9.57 7.18
C GLY A 21 -13.03 9.01 6.59
N LEU A 22 -13.08 8.25 5.50
CA LEU A 22 -11.89 7.86 4.75
C LEU A 22 -11.41 9.03 3.89
N GLU A 23 -10.20 9.54 4.14
CA GLU A 23 -9.65 10.68 3.40
C GLU A 23 -8.60 10.26 2.36
N ARG A 24 -7.92 9.13 2.60
CA ARG A 24 -6.73 8.74 1.85
C ARG A 24 -6.64 7.24 1.67
N ILE A 25 -6.20 6.84 0.49
CA ILE A 25 -5.96 5.44 0.13
C ILE A 25 -4.49 5.27 -0.25
N GLY A 26 -3.83 4.28 0.35
CA GLY A 26 -2.49 3.87 -0.01
C GLY A 26 -2.50 2.76 -1.05
N GLY A 27 -1.60 2.82 -2.03
CA GLY A 27 -1.30 1.73 -2.96
C GLY A 27 0.20 1.42 -2.94
N MET A 28 0.57 0.15 -2.96
CA MET A 28 1.97 -0.27 -2.99
C MET A 28 2.21 -1.29 -4.10
N ASP A 29 3.30 -1.12 -4.84
CA ASP A 29 3.80 -2.08 -5.82
C ASP A 29 5.26 -2.45 -5.50
N LEU A 30 5.61 -3.70 -5.82
CA LEU A 30 6.98 -4.20 -5.74
C LEU A 30 7.34 -4.95 -7.02
N SER A 31 8.15 -4.30 -7.85
CA SER A 31 8.54 -4.79 -9.18
C SER A 31 9.98 -5.30 -9.18
N TYR A 32 10.19 -6.58 -9.43
CA TYR A 32 11.54 -7.18 -9.53
C TYR A 32 12.15 -6.98 -10.91
N LEU A 33 13.48 -6.84 -10.97
CA LEU A 33 14.19 -6.79 -12.25
C LEU A 33 14.19 -8.19 -12.87
N LYS A 34 13.89 -8.24 -14.18
CA LYS A 34 13.87 -9.50 -14.95
C LYS A 34 15.21 -10.24 -14.91
N GLU A 35 16.31 -9.50 -14.87
CA GLU A 35 17.68 -10.02 -14.92
C GLU A 35 18.28 -10.25 -13.52
N ASP A 36 17.68 -9.68 -12.48
CA ASP A 36 18.20 -9.72 -11.12
C ASP A 36 17.06 -9.75 -10.09
N ALA A 37 16.71 -10.97 -9.64
CA ALA A 37 15.66 -11.20 -8.65
C ALA A 37 16.04 -10.72 -7.24
N THR A 38 17.30 -10.31 -7.00
CA THR A 38 17.71 -9.68 -5.75
C THR A 38 17.43 -8.18 -5.74
N ARG A 39 17.12 -7.58 -6.90
CA ARG A 39 16.78 -6.16 -7.00
C ARG A 39 15.31 -5.97 -7.33
N ALA A 40 14.71 -5.01 -6.65
CA ALA A 40 13.35 -4.61 -6.93
C ALA A 40 13.20 -3.09 -6.80
N CYS A 41 12.17 -2.56 -7.42
CA CYS A 41 11.69 -1.21 -7.24
C CYS A 41 10.41 -1.27 -6.40
N ALA A 42 10.42 -0.64 -5.23
CA ALA A 42 9.24 -0.48 -4.40
C ALA A 42 8.62 0.90 -4.67
N SER A 43 7.32 0.94 -4.88
CA SER A 43 6.57 2.18 -5.08
C SER A 43 5.41 2.25 -4.09
N LEU A 44 5.28 3.38 -3.41
CA LEU A 44 4.15 3.72 -2.54
C LEU A 44 3.47 4.97 -3.08
N VAL A 45 2.16 4.90 -3.26
CA VAL A 45 1.32 6.04 -3.64
C VAL A 45 0.26 6.29 -2.58
N VAL A 46 -0.09 7.55 -2.37
CA VAL A 46 -1.22 7.95 -1.52
C VAL A 46 -2.14 8.82 -2.34
N LEU A 47 -3.40 8.41 -2.45
CA LEU A 47 -4.45 9.10 -3.18
C LEU A 47 -5.43 9.76 -2.21
N SER A 48 -6.04 10.88 -2.60
CA SER A 48 -7.22 11.41 -1.93
C SER A 48 -8.43 10.49 -2.15
N TYR A 49 -9.38 10.53 -1.23
CA TYR A 49 -10.67 9.87 -1.37
C TYR A 49 -11.77 10.90 -1.06
N PRO A 50 -12.85 10.97 -1.86
CA PRO A 50 -13.22 10.05 -2.96
C PRO A 50 -12.62 10.36 -4.34
N GLU A 51 -11.85 11.44 -4.51
CA GLU A 51 -11.45 11.94 -5.83
C GLU A 51 -10.38 11.10 -6.54
N LEU A 52 -9.66 10.24 -5.80
CA LEU A 52 -8.58 9.38 -6.31
C LEU A 52 -7.45 10.15 -7.00
N GLU A 53 -7.15 11.36 -6.50
CA GLU A 53 -6.04 12.16 -7.00
C GLU A 53 -4.76 11.85 -6.22
N VAL A 54 -3.62 11.82 -6.92
CA VAL A 54 -2.35 11.47 -6.28
C VAL A 54 -1.85 12.63 -5.42
N THR A 55 -1.75 12.39 -4.10
CA THR A 55 -1.23 13.36 -3.13
C THR A 55 0.25 13.15 -2.82
N LYS A 56 0.73 11.90 -2.86
CA LYS A 56 2.14 11.53 -2.63
C LYS A 56 2.55 10.32 -3.46
N ILE A 57 3.79 10.33 -3.94
CA ILE A 57 4.47 9.21 -4.59
C ILE A 57 5.85 9.08 -3.96
N ASN A 58 6.26 7.87 -3.62
CA ASN A 58 7.63 7.55 -3.23
C ASN A 58 8.07 6.24 -3.90
N THR A 59 9.19 6.28 -4.61
CA THR A 59 9.75 5.14 -5.32
C THR A 59 11.19 4.94 -4.89
N LYS A 60 11.56 3.69 -4.58
CA LYS A 60 12.90 3.36 -4.09
C LYS A 60 13.38 2.03 -4.66
N ASP A 61 14.58 2.06 -5.23
CA ASP A 61 15.33 0.85 -5.55
C ASP A 61 15.79 0.16 -4.27
N ILE A 62 15.49 -1.12 -4.16
CA ILE A 62 15.85 -1.97 -3.03
C ILE A 62 16.67 -3.16 -3.51
N THR A 63 17.70 -3.49 -2.73
CA THR A 63 18.42 -4.76 -2.83
C THR A 63 17.94 -5.66 -1.72
N ARG A 64 17.34 -6.78 -2.10
CA ARG A 64 16.86 -7.84 -1.23
C ARG A 64 18.05 -8.69 -0.80
N ASN A 65 18.51 -8.46 0.43
CA ASN A 65 19.46 -9.34 1.08
C ASN A 65 18.66 -10.48 1.73
N PHE A 66 18.78 -11.69 1.18
CA PHE A 66 18.34 -12.90 1.87
C PHE A 66 19.36 -13.19 2.98
N PHE A 67 18.94 -13.10 4.24
CA PHE A 67 19.71 -13.61 5.38
C PHE A 67 19.44 -15.11 5.55
#